data_AF-A0A497A3M1-F1
#
_entry.id   AF-A0A497A3M1-F1
#
_cell.length_a   1.000
_cell.length_b   1.000
_cell.length_c   1.000
_cell.angle_alpha   90.00
_cell.angle_beta   90.00
_cell.angle_gamma   90.00
#
_symmetry.space_group_name_H-M   'P 1'
#
loop_
_entity.id
_entity.type
_entity.pdbx_description
1 polymer ?
#
loop_
_entity_poly.entity_id
_entity_poly.type
_entity_poly.pdbx_seq_one_letter_code
_entity_poly.pdbx_strand_id
1 'polypeptide(L)'
;MQTSFNRGIWSSKLQNRFDIDSYRSACSQLENFAILPQGGIEKRRGSYYLRECYGSDTNNKSLLIPLQLSNLSTFIVEFSGNGRMRILQFDAASGKLEVKQAEFETDFTDSELDEIQWVQIGKKLYVAHKNHPPRKLSRIDDTHWLWVEVSHYPAAPRTNRYSPAGSVTLEKTSGTGISFTLSSGWLKSCDVGRYIIARDDMGKSGRAIITEYIDATHGKCN
;
A
#
# COMPACT_ATOMS: atom_id res chain seq x y z
N MET A 1 -13.04 -27.17 42.73
CA MET A 1 -13.25 -25.93 41.97
C MET A 1 -11.91 -25.45 41.45
N GLN A 2 -11.81 -25.19 40.15
CA GLN A 2 -10.60 -24.63 39.52
C GLN A 2 -10.72 -23.10 39.54
N THR A 3 -9.73 -22.42 40.10
CA THR A 3 -9.78 -20.98 40.39
C THR A 3 -8.95 -20.12 39.43
N SER A 4 -8.13 -20.75 38.57
CA SER A 4 -7.24 -20.04 37.64
C SER A 4 -7.01 -20.83 36.35
N PHE A 5 -6.74 -20.09 35.27
CA PHE A 5 -6.42 -20.62 33.92
C PHE A 5 -5.13 -20.03 33.33
N ASN A 6 -4.32 -19.34 34.14
CA ASN A 6 -3.13 -18.60 33.70
C ASN A 6 -2.00 -19.48 33.14
N ARG A 7 -2.08 -20.81 33.24
CA ARG A 7 -1.08 -21.74 32.70
C ARG A 7 -1.42 -22.27 31.31
N GLY A 8 -2.51 -21.77 30.70
CA GLY A 8 -2.86 -22.05 29.32
C GLY A 8 -3.33 -23.49 29.10
N ILE A 9 -3.06 -24.00 27.90
CA ILE A 9 -3.48 -25.33 27.47
C ILE A 9 -2.51 -26.38 27.99
N TRP A 10 -3.05 -27.35 28.73
CA TRP A 10 -2.31 -28.46 29.30
C TRP A 10 -2.05 -29.53 28.24
N SER A 11 -0.80 -29.96 28.13
CA SER A 11 -0.41 -31.01 27.18
C SER A 11 -1.08 -32.34 27.53
N SER A 12 -1.61 -33.04 26.54
CA SER A 12 -2.22 -34.38 26.70
C SER A 12 -1.27 -35.39 27.37
N LYS A 13 0.04 -35.26 27.12
CA LYS A 13 1.07 -36.12 27.73
C LYS A 13 1.23 -35.93 29.24
N LEU A 14 0.75 -34.80 29.77
CA LEU A 14 0.86 -34.45 31.19
C LEU A 14 -0.49 -34.59 31.93
N GLN A 15 -1.53 -35.11 31.28
CA GLN A 15 -2.91 -35.07 31.80
C GLN A 15 -3.09 -35.71 33.19
N ASN A 16 -2.23 -36.64 33.58
CA ASN A 16 -2.28 -37.30 34.89
C ASN A 16 -1.24 -36.78 35.89
N ARG A 17 -0.48 -35.73 35.53
CA ARG A 17 0.54 -35.11 36.39
C ARG A 17 -0.08 -34.04 37.29
N PHE A 18 -1.00 -34.47 38.13
CA PHE A 18 -1.68 -33.61 39.12
C PHE A 18 -0.74 -33.10 40.23
N ASP A 19 0.45 -33.68 40.33
CA ASP A 19 1.54 -33.28 41.22
C ASP A 19 2.19 -31.95 40.81
N ILE A 20 2.09 -31.57 39.53
CA ILE A 20 2.64 -30.31 39.04
C ILE A 20 1.67 -29.19 39.41
N ASP A 21 2.14 -28.17 40.14
CA ASP A 21 1.30 -27.05 40.58
C ASP A 21 0.56 -26.36 39.42
N SER A 22 1.21 -26.27 38.26
CA SER A 22 0.62 -25.68 37.05
C SER A 22 -0.61 -26.43 36.54
N TYR A 23 -0.77 -27.72 36.86
CA TYR A 23 -1.93 -28.53 36.51
C TYR A 23 -3.24 -27.90 36.99
N ARG A 24 -3.22 -27.35 38.21
CA ARG A 24 -4.40 -26.75 38.85
C ARG A 24 -4.79 -25.38 38.27
N SER A 25 -3.93 -24.81 37.42
CA SER A 25 -4.12 -23.51 36.79
C SER A 25 -4.12 -23.57 35.25
N ALA A 26 -4.19 -24.78 34.68
CA ALA A 26 -4.23 -25.04 33.24
C ALA A 26 -5.55 -25.71 32.84
N CYS A 27 -5.88 -25.70 31.55
CA CYS A 27 -7.07 -26.36 31.01
C CYS A 27 -6.69 -27.29 29.86
N SER A 28 -7.42 -28.38 29.63
CA SER A 28 -7.16 -29.23 28.46
C SER A 28 -7.59 -28.56 27.15
N GLN A 29 -8.67 -27.77 27.20
CA GLN A 29 -9.25 -27.07 26.06
C GLN A 29 -9.99 -25.82 26.57
N LEU A 30 -9.85 -24.71 25.84
CA LEU A 30 -10.54 -23.46 26.14
C LEU A 30 -10.82 -22.73 24.84
N GLU A 31 -12.09 -22.74 24.42
CA GLU A 31 -12.54 -22.15 23.16
C GLU A 31 -13.51 -21.00 23.42
N ASN A 32 -13.37 -19.90 22.68
CA ASN A 32 -14.23 -18.72 22.82
C ASN A 32 -14.21 -18.09 24.23
N PHE A 33 -13.07 -18.15 24.94
CA PHE A 33 -12.83 -17.42 26.18
C PHE A 33 -11.56 -16.56 26.08
N ALA A 34 -11.51 -15.50 26.88
CA ALA A 34 -10.31 -14.74 27.19
C ALA A 34 -9.91 -14.99 28.65
N ILE A 35 -8.62 -15.21 28.89
CA ILE A 35 -8.06 -15.39 30.23
C ILE A 35 -7.77 -14.00 30.81
N LEU A 36 -8.30 -13.74 31.99
CA LEU A 36 -8.05 -12.51 32.73
C LEU A 36 -6.73 -12.64 33.49
N PRO A 37 -5.95 -11.55 33.64
CA PRO A 37 -4.71 -11.58 34.43
C PRO A 37 -4.91 -12.13 35.86
N GLN A 38 -6.09 -11.91 36.45
CA GLN A 38 -6.47 -12.38 37.78
C GLN A 38 -6.68 -13.90 37.87
N GLY A 39 -6.65 -14.64 36.76
CA GLY A 39 -6.81 -16.09 36.72
C GLY A 39 -8.17 -16.55 36.22
N GLY A 40 -9.21 -15.71 36.32
CA GLY A 40 -10.53 -16.02 35.81
C GLY A 40 -10.58 -16.12 34.27
N ILE A 41 -11.72 -16.57 33.77
CA ILE A 41 -12.02 -16.57 32.34
C ILE A 41 -13.28 -15.74 32.11
N GLU A 42 -13.31 -15.02 30.99
CA GLU A 42 -14.51 -14.37 30.48
C GLU A 42 -14.80 -14.90 29.07
N LYS A 43 -16.08 -14.93 28.67
CA LYS A 43 -16.44 -15.28 27.30
C LYS A 43 -15.80 -14.25 26.36
N ARG A 44 -15.22 -14.72 25.25
CA ARG A 44 -14.67 -13.84 24.20
C ARG A 44 -15.79 -12.91 23.74
N ARG A 45 -15.48 -11.62 23.63
CA ARG A 45 -16.40 -10.62 23.09
C ARG A 45 -16.88 -11.08 21.71
N GLY A 46 -18.19 -11.01 21.49
CA GLY A 46 -18.78 -11.37 20.20
C GLY A 46 -18.28 -10.48 19.06
N SER A 47 -18.43 -10.96 17.83
CA SER A 47 -18.22 -10.13 16.65
C SER A 47 -19.41 -9.20 16.43
N TYR A 48 -19.15 -7.96 16.05
CA TYR A 48 -20.17 -7.00 15.63
C TYR A 48 -20.26 -7.01 14.11
N TYR A 49 -21.47 -7.20 13.58
CA TYR A 49 -21.71 -7.11 12.15
C TYR A 49 -21.60 -5.65 11.69
N LEU A 50 -20.70 -5.39 10.75
CA LEU A 50 -20.50 -4.06 10.17
C LEU A 50 -21.13 -3.94 8.79
N ARG A 51 -20.78 -4.86 7.89
CA ARG A 51 -21.21 -4.84 6.49
C ARG A 51 -20.91 -6.18 5.81
N GLU A 52 -21.73 -6.55 4.84
CA GLU A 52 -21.41 -7.54 3.83
C GLU A 52 -20.20 -7.15 2.95
N CYS A 53 -19.48 -8.17 2.51
CA CYS A 53 -18.44 -8.03 1.48
C CYS A 53 -19.05 -7.53 0.16
N TYR A 54 -18.25 -6.86 -0.66
CA TYR A 54 -18.71 -6.47 -1.98
C TYR A 54 -18.92 -7.70 -2.87
N GLY A 55 -20.10 -7.82 -3.51
CA GLY A 55 -20.46 -9.00 -4.29
C GLY A 55 -20.78 -10.24 -3.45
N SER A 56 -21.30 -10.05 -2.23
CA SER A 56 -21.69 -11.16 -1.34
C SER A 56 -22.80 -12.06 -1.91
N ASP A 57 -23.58 -11.55 -2.86
CA ASP A 57 -24.61 -12.28 -3.61
C ASP A 57 -24.03 -13.35 -4.55
N THR A 58 -22.77 -13.19 -4.96
CA THR A 58 -22.09 -14.02 -5.96
C THR A 58 -21.06 -14.97 -5.35
N ASN A 59 -20.98 -15.06 -4.01
CA ASN A 59 -20.02 -15.89 -3.26
C ASN A 59 -18.54 -15.63 -3.63
N ASN A 60 -18.22 -14.41 -4.08
CA ASN A 60 -16.84 -14.03 -4.38
C ASN A 60 -16.03 -13.85 -3.09
N LYS A 61 -14.74 -14.14 -3.15
CA LYS A 61 -13.80 -13.86 -2.07
C LYS A 61 -13.58 -12.36 -1.94
N SER A 62 -13.31 -11.92 -0.71
CA SER A 62 -12.84 -10.56 -0.41
C SER A 62 -11.54 -10.59 0.37
N LEU A 63 -10.54 -9.85 -0.12
CA LEU A 63 -9.29 -9.57 0.58
C LEU A 63 -9.37 -8.17 1.21
N LEU A 64 -9.20 -8.10 2.54
CA LEU A 64 -9.18 -6.85 3.28
C LEU A 64 -7.75 -6.46 3.63
N ILE A 65 -7.32 -5.29 3.16
CA ILE A 65 -5.98 -4.74 3.40
C ILE A 65 -6.11 -3.51 4.30
N PRO A 66 -5.48 -3.49 5.50
CA PRO A 66 -5.48 -2.31 6.35
C PRO A 66 -4.58 -1.22 5.76
N LEU A 67 -5.03 0.03 5.80
CA LEU A 67 -4.28 1.18 5.31
C LEU A 67 -4.34 2.33 6.31
N GLN A 68 -3.19 2.71 6.88
CA GLN A 68 -3.11 3.79 7.86
C GLN A 68 -2.36 4.99 7.28
N LEU A 69 -3.07 6.09 7.00
CA LEU A 69 -2.44 7.30 6.45
C LEU A 69 -1.94 8.28 7.53
N SER A 70 -2.55 8.22 8.72
CA SER A 70 -2.18 8.99 9.92
C SER A 70 -2.77 8.33 11.17
N ASN A 71 -2.52 8.90 12.35
CA ASN A 71 -3.13 8.44 13.61
C ASN A 71 -4.66 8.65 13.67
N LEU A 72 -5.19 9.52 12.80
CA LEU A 72 -6.62 9.87 12.74
C LEU A 72 -7.30 9.36 11.46
N SER A 73 -6.54 8.79 10.53
CA SER A 73 -7.05 8.39 9.22
C SER A 73 -6.61 6.98 8.89
N THR A 74 -7.47 6.04 9.25
CA THR A 74 -7.35 4.61 8.96
C THR A 74 -8.44 4.18 8.00
N PHE A 75 -8.08 3.36 7.04
CA PHE A 75 -8.97 2.85 6.00
C PHE A 75 -8.77 1.35 5.84
N ILE A 76 -9.74 0.71 5.21
CA ILE A 76 -9.67 -0.68 4.79
C ILE A 76 -9.87 -0.67 3.29
N VAL A 77 -8.92 -1.24 2.56
CA VAL A 77 -9.03 -1.46 1.12
C VAL A 77 -9.58 -2.87 0.95
N GLU A 78 -10.74 -3.00 0.33
CA GLU A 78 -11.32 -4.29 0.01
C GLU A 78 -11.18 -4.57 -1.48
N PHE A 79 -10.48 -5.67 -1.80
CA PHE A 79 -10.50 -6.28 -3.12
C PHE A 79 -11.53 -7.41 -3.12
N SER A 80 -12.43 -7.41 -4.08
CA SER A 80 -13.41 -8.47 -4.32
C SER A 80 -13.03 -9.19 -5.61
N GLY A 81 -13.14 -10.52 -5.65
CA GLY A 81 -12.63 -11.29 -6.77
C GLY A 81 -13.55 -11.33 -7.99
N ASN A 82 -14.56 -10.46 -8.01
CA ASN A 82 -15.24 -10.01 -9.23
C ASN A 82 -14.51 -8.85 -9.95
N GLY A 83 -13.23 -8.62 -9.64
CA GLY A 83 -12.42 -7.59 -10.27
C GLY A 83 -12.61 -6.20 -9.68
N ARG A 84 -13.36 -6.04 -8.57
CA ARG A 84 -13.69 -4.73 -7.98
C ARG A 84 -12.89 -4.45 -6.73
N MET A 85 -12.66 -3.17 -6.45
CA MET A 85 -12.15 -2.70 -5.17
C MET A 85 -12.97 -1.53 -4.63
N ARG A 86 -13.05 -1.42 -3.30
CA ARG A 86 -13.62 -0.27 -2.60
C ARG A 86 -12.77 0.15 -1.40
N ILE A 87 -12.89 1.41 -1.03
CA ILE A 87 -12.24 1.99 0.15
C ILE A 87 -13.28 2.20 1.23
N LEU A 88 -12.98 1.66 2.41
CA LEU A 88 -13.86 1.67 3.56
C LEU A 88 -13.19 2.42 4.72
N GLN A 89 -13.98 3.07 5.55
CA GLN A 89 -13.51 3.68 6.79
C GLN A 89 -14.48 3.36 7.92
N PHE A 90 -13.95 2.96 9.07
CA PHE A 90 -14.78 2.77 10.25
C PHE A 90 -15.05 4.13 10.90
N ASP A 91 -16.32 4.50 11.03
CA ASP A 91 -16.73 5.68 11.79
C ASP A 91 -17.11 5.25 13.21
N ALA A 92 -16.32 5.72 14.18
CA ALA A 92 -16.54 5.43 15.59
C ALA A 92 -17.79 6.11 16.15
N ALA A 93 -18.27 7.20 15.54
CA ALA A 93 -19.46 7.92 16.01
C ALA A 93 -20.75 7.17 15.64
N SER A 94 -20.88 6.76 14.38
CA SER A 94 -22.02 5.95 13.93
C SER A 94 -21.88 4.46 14.26
N GLY A 95 -20.66 3.99 14.57
CA GLY A 95 -20.35 2.58 14.77
C GLY A 95 -20.44 1.76 13.48
N LYS A 96 -20.39 2.41 12.32
CA LYS A 96 -20.58 1.78 11.02
C LYS A 96 -19.32 1.85 10.19
N LEU A 97 -19.19 0.88 9.29
CA LEU A 97 -18.22 0.97 8.21
C LEU A 97 -18.85 1.82 7.11
N GLU A 98 -18.17 2.86 6.64
CA GLU A 98 -18.62 3.72 5.53
C GLU A 98 -17.87 3.38 4.25
N VAL A 99 -18.51 3.52 3.09
CA VAL A 99 -17.82 3.45 1.81
C VAL A 99 -17.33 4.84 1.46
N LYS A 100 -16.02 5.03 1.41
CA LYS A 100 -15.40 6.29 1.04
C LYS A 100 -15.26 6.45 -0.46
N GLN A 101 -14.98 5.36 -1.16
CA GLN A 101 -15.06 5.30 -2.61
C GLN A 101 -15.34 3.87 -3.05
N ALA A 102 -16.21 3.71 -4.04
CA ALA A 102 -16.60 2.43 -4.60
C ALA A 102 -16.05 2.25 -6.02
N GLU A 103 -16.17 1.01 -6.54
CA GLU A 103 -16.14 0.70 -7.97
C GLU A 103 -14.81 0.95 -8.69
N PHE A 104 -13.68 0.68 -8.03
CA PHE A 104 -12.42 0.56 -8.76
C PHE A 104 -12.39 -0.73 -9.58
N GLU A 105 -12.02 -0.62 -10.84
CA GLU A 105 -11.63 -1.77 -11.66
C GLU A 105 -10.20 -2.17 -11.31
N THR A 106 -10.03 -3.43 -10.90
CA THR A 106 -8.74 -4.00 -10.55
C THR A 106 -8.35 -5.20 -11.39
N ASP A 107 -9.34 -5.83 -12.05
CA ASP A 107 -9.18 -7.01 -12.90
C ASP A 107 -8.69 -8.27 -12.15
N PHE A 108 -8.55 -8.21 -10.81
CA PHE A 108 -8.18 -9.37 -9.99
C PHE A 108 -9.33 -10.36 -9.87
N THR A 109 -9.03 -11.63 -10.08
CA THR A 109 -9.99 -12.71 -9.94
C THR A 109 -9.98 -13.33 -8.54
N ASP A 110 -11.05 -14.04 -8.20
CA ASP A 110 -11.20 -14.81 -6.96
C ASP A 110 -10.02 -15.76 -6.68
N SER A 111 -9.44 -16.38 -7.71
CA SER A 111 -8.28 -17.27 -7.57
C SER A 111 -6.97 -16.54 -7.31
N GLU A 112 -6.89 -15.25 -7.63
CA GLU A 112 -5.66 -14.46 -7.52
C GLU A 112 -5.56 -13.71 -6.19
N LEU A 113 -6.69 -13.47 -5.51
CA LEU A 113 -6.72 -12.68 -4.27
C LEU A 113 -5.79 -13.22 -3.18
N ASP A 114 -5.66 -14.55 -3.05
CA ASP A 114 -4.80 -15.19 -2.05
C ASP A 114 -3.30 -15.00 -2.35
N GLU A 115 -2.95 -14.68 -3.60
CA GLU A 115 -1.56 -14.49 -4.04
C GLU A 115 -1.14 -13.01 -4.07
N ILE A 116 -2.07 -12.07 -3.89
CA ILE A 116 -1.78 -10.63 -3.90
C ILE A 116 -0.77 -10.28 -2.80
N GLN A 117 0.35 -9.67 -3.23
CA GLN A 117 1.35 -9.11 -2.33
C GLN A 117 1.15 -7.60 -2.22
N TRP A 118 1.26 -7.07 -1.01
CA TRP A 118 1.08 -5.64 -0.77
C TRP A 118 2.08 -5.09 0.24
N VAL A 119 2.43 -3.82 0.05
CA VAL A 119 3.28 -3.07 0.98
C VAL A 119 2.84 -1.63 1.03
N GLN A 120 2.80 -1.07 2.23
CA GLN A 120 2.55 0.36 2.42
C GLN A 120 3.87 1.11 2.56
N ILE A 121 4.05 2.18 1.78
CA ILE A 121 5.19 3.11 1.90
C ILE A 121 4.64 4.53 2.04
N GLY A 122 4.80 5.10 3.24
CA GLY A 122 4.21 6.39 3.57
C GLY A 122 2.68 6.35 3.45
N LYS A 123 2.11 7.28 2.66
CA LYS A 123 0.65 7.39 2.43
C LYS A 123 0.16 6.63 1.19
N LYS A 124 0.95 5.69 0.67
CA LYS A 124 0.66 4.96 -0.57
C LYS A 124 0.72 3.47 -0.33
N LEU A 125 -0.25 2.75 -0.88
CA LEU A 125 -0.27 1.28 -0.89
C LEU A 125 0.20 0.81 -2.26
N TYR A 126 1.17 -0.10 -2.28
CA TYR A 126 1.66 -0.75 -3.48
C TYR A 126 1.17 -2.19 -3.47
N VAL A 127 0.67 -2.65 -4.60
CA VAL A 127 0.08 -3.97 -4.78
C VAL A 127 0.71 -4.62 -6.00
N ALA A 128 1.09 -5.88 -5.88
CA ALA A 128 1.71 -6.65 -6.95
C ALA A 128 1.13 -8.07 -6.99
N HIS A 129 1.04 -8.61 -8.20
CA HIS A 129 0.65 -9.99 -8.47
C HIS A 129 1.40 -10.48 -9.71
N LYS A 130 1.60 -11.80 -9.85
CA LYS A 130 2.37 -12.37 -10.96
C LYS A 130 1.75 -12.11 -12.34
N ASN A 131 0.42 -12.02 -12.42
CA ASN A 131 -0.33 -11.86 -13.67
C ASN A 131 -0.74 -10.41 -13.98
N HIS A 132 -0.54 -9.47 -13.04
CA HIS A 132 -1.01 -8.09 -13.17
C HIS A 132 0.16 -7.12 -12.97
N PRO A 133 0.25 -6.03 -13.75
CA PRO A 133 1.30 -5.04 -13.53
C PRO A 133 1.15 -4.44 -12.12
N PRO A 134 2.24 -4.18 -11.38
CA PRO A 134 2.14 -3.61 -10.06
C PRO A 134 1.42 -2.26 -10.09
N ARG A 135 0.50 -2.05 -9.14
CA ARG A 135 -0.32 -0.83 -9.04
C ARG A 135 -0.10 -0.14 -7.70
N LYS A 136 -0.34 1.17 -7.68
CA LYS A 136 -0.32 1.99 -6.48
C LYS A 136 -1.68 2.62 -6.25
N LEU A 137 -2.10 2.59 -4.99
CA LEU A 137 -3.24 3.33 -4.48
C LEU A 137 -2.76 4.57 -3.74
N SER A 138 -3.31 5.74 -4.07
CA SER A 138 -2.98 7.03 -3.44
C SER A 138 -4.24 7.83 -3.15
N ARG A 139 -4.36 8.40 -1.95
CA ARG A 139 -5.47 9.29 -1.59
C ARG A 139 -5.27 10.68 -2.19
N ILE A 140 -6.29 11.24 -2.83
CA ILE A 140 -6.37 12.67 -3.16
C ILE A 140 -7.10 13.39 -2.03
N ASP A 141 -8.30 12.93 -1.69
CA ASP A 141 -9.14 13.45 -0.61
C ASP A 141 -9.94 12.32 0.07
N ASP A 142 -10.95 12.64 0.88
CA ASP A 142 -11.70 11.67 1.69
C ASP A 142 -12.54 10.71 0.83
N THR A 143 -12.97 11.14 -0.35
CA THR A 143 -13.85 10.36 -1.25
C THR A 143 -13.21 10.05 -2.60
N HIS A 144 -12.01 10.58 -2.87
CA HIS A 144 -11.28 10.39 -4.11
C HIS A 144 -9.88 9.83 -3.87
N TRP A 145 -9.65 8.70 -4.51
CA TRP A 145 -8.46 7.89 -4.48
C TRP A 145 -8.10 7.50 -5.91
N LEU A 146 -6.79 7.40 -6.15
CA LEU A 146 -6.22 7.02 -7.43
C LEU A 146 -5.68 5.61 -7.33
N TRP A 147 -6.21 4.75 -8.19
CA TRP A 147 -5.68 3.43 -8.47
C TRP A 147 -5.01 3.47 -9.83
N VAL A 148 -3.68 3.42 -9.85
CA VAL A 148 -2.90 3.59 -11.08
C VAL A 148 -1.75 2.60 -11.12
N GLU A 149 -1.34 2.21 -12.33
CA GLU A 149 -0.15 1.40 -12.52
C GLU A 149 1.11 2.10 -11.98
N VAL A 150 2.00 1.32 -11.36
CA VAL A 150 3.31 1.80 -10.95
C VAL A 150 4.16 1.95 -12.20
N SER A 151 4.46 3.19 -12.55
CA SER A 151 5.54 3.46 -13.48
C SER A 151 6.84 2.91 -12.89
N HIS A 152 7.33 1.80 -13.45
CA HIS A 152 8.64 1.26 -13.16
C HIS A 152 9.67 2.15 -13.82
N TYR A 153 9.99 3.21 -13.11
CA TYR A 153 11.18 3.98 -13.37
C TYR A 153 12.37 3.05 -13.05
N PRO A 154 13.31 2.95 -13.96
CA PRO A 154 14.47 3.74 -13.71
C PRO A 154 14.24 5.10 -14.32
N ALA A 155 14.56 6.14 -13.55
CA ALA A 155 15.33 7.21 -14.14
C ALA A 155 16.48 6.46 -14.71
N ALA A 156 16.69 6.58 -16.02
CA ALA A 156 17.94 6.14 -16.61
C ALA A 156 19.01 6.37 -15.55
N PRO A 157 19.69 5.29 -15.12
CA PRO A 157 20.41 5.24 -13.87
C PRO A 157 21.12 6.57 -13.73
N ARG A 158 20.93 7.29 -12.60
CA ARG A 158 21.66 8.55 -12.39
C ARG A 158 23.11 8.22 -12.71
N THR A 159 23.62 8.74 -13.82
CA THR A 159 25.03 8.63 -14.14
C THR A 159 25.69 9.58 -13.17
N ASN A 160 25.86 9.12 -11.94
CA ASN A 160 26.49 9.82 -10.81
C ASN A 160 27.97 10.14 -11.10
N ARG A 161 28.43 10.00 -12.34
CA ARG A 161 29.83 10.14 -12.72
C ARG A 161 30.05 10.86 -14.05
N TYR A 162 28.99 11.31 -14.74
CA TYR A 162 29.19 12.03 -16.00
C TYR A 162 28.20 13.18 -16.16
N SER A 163 28.69 14.39 -15.92
CA SER A 163 28.08 15.63 -16.37
C SER A 163 28.88 16.09 -17.59
N PRO A 164 28.37 15.94 -18.82
CA PRO A 164 29.06 16.44 -19.99
C PRO A 164 29.32 17.94 -19.84
N ALA A 165 30.48 18.40 -20.32
CA ALA A 165 30.78 19.82 -20.32
C ALA A 165 29.77 20.57 -21.21
N GLY A 166 29.09 21.55 -20.64
CA GLY A 166 28.11 22.37 -21.34
C GLY A 166 27.05 22.95 -20.40
N SER A 167 26.44 24.04 -20.83
CA SER A 167 25.22 24.60 -20.27
C SER A 167 23.97 24.05 -20.96
N VAL A 168 22.86 24.04 -20.23
CA VAL A 168 21.49 23.87 -20.74
C VAL A 168 20.74 25.19 -20.52
N THR A 169 20.05 25.66 -21.55
CA THR A 169 19.16 26.82 -21.48
C THR A 169 17.73 26.33 -21.63
N LEU A 170 16.86 26.73 -20.69
CA LEU A 170 15.43 26.47 -20.74
C LEU A 170 14.70 27.71 -21.23
N GLU A 171 13.71 27.54 -22.11
CA GLU A 171 12.87 28.66 -22.56
C GLU A 171 12.03 29.24 -21.41
N LYS A 172 11.63 28.39 -20.44
CA LYS A 172 10.84 28.75 -19.25
C LYS A 172 11.29 27.96 -18.03
N THR A 173 11.05 28.49 -16.83
CA THR A 173 11.45 27.87 -15.56
C THR A 173 10.41 26.91 -14.98
N SER A 174 9.19 26.86 -15.53
CA SER A 174 8.12 25.93 -15.14
C SER A 174 7.05 25.81 -16.25
N GLY A 175 6.33 24.68 -16.27
CA GLY A 175 5.32 24.36 -17.29
C GLY A 175 5.59 23.06 -18.04
N THR A 176 4.67 22.71 -18.95
CA THR A 176 4.71 21.48 -19.76
C THR A 176 5.18 21.80 -21.17
N GLY A 177 6.01 20.95 -21.77
CA GLY A 177 6.44 21.06 -23.16
C GLY A 177 7.45 22.18 -23.42
N ILE A 178 8.28 22.50 -22.43
CA ILE A 178 9.27 23.58 -22.49
C ILE A 178 10.43 23.14 -23.38
N SER A 179 10.80 23.98 -24.34
CA SER A 179 11.98 23.77 -25.17
C SER A 179 13.26 23.97 -24.34
N PHE A 180 14.22 23.06 -24.49
CA PHE A 180 15.57 23.22 -23.94
C PHE A 180 16.62 23.13 -25.05
N THR A 181 17.70 23.90 -24.87
CA THR A 181 18.86 23.93 -25.77
C THR A 181 20.12 23.57 -25.00
N LEU A 182 20.91 22.65 -25.54
CA LEU A 182 22.23 22.26 -25.03
C LEU A 182 23.32 22.97 -25.82
N SER A 183 24.35 23.44 -25.13
CA SER A 183 25.55 24.02 -25.75
C SER A 183 26.45 23.00 -26.48
N SER A 184 26.20 21.69 -26.29
CA SER A 184 26.96 20.61 -26.93
C SER A 184 26.05 19.46 -27.36
N GLY A 185 26.36 18.86 -28.51
CA GLY A 185 25.50 17.90 -29.21
C GLY A 185 25.57 16.47 -28.68
N TRP A 186 25.18 16.23 -27.42
CA TRP A 186 25.20 14.89 -26.81
C TRP A 186 23.82 14.24 -26.63
N LEU A 187 22.74 14.97 -26.91
CA LEU A 187 21.39 14.43 -26.79
C LEU A 187 21.16 13.34 -27.85
N LYS A 188 20.58 12.21 -27.42
CA LYS A 188 20.18 11.11 -28.29
C LYS A 188 18.69 10.82 -28.11
N SER A 189 18.06 10.22 -29.11
CA SER A 189 16.66 9.79 -29.01
C SER A 189 16.39 8.85 -27.82
N CYS A 190 17.39 8.06 -27.41
CA CYS A 190 17.33 7.21 -26.21
C CYS A 190 17.40 7.95 -24.86
N ASP A 191 17.55 9.28 -24.88
CA ASP A 191 17.58 10.11 -23.67
C ASP A 191 16.18 10.65 -23.29
N VAL A 192 15.15 10.41 -24.11
CA VAL A 192 13.76 10.68 -23.72
C VAL A 192 13.39 9.87 -22.48
N GLY A 193 12.81 10.54 -21.47
CA GLY A 193 12.53 9.97 -20.14
C GLY A 193 13.64 10.17 -19.10
N ARG A 194 14.81 10.69 -19.50
CA ARG A 194 15.89 11.06 -18.55
C ARG A 194 15.64 12.42 -17.90
N TYR A 195 16.22 12.62 -16.72
CA TYR A 195 16.20 13.93 -16.07
C TYR A 195 17.25 14.88 -16.65
N ILE A 196 16.85 16.12 -16.86
CA ILE A 196 17.73 17.27 -16.97
C ILE A 196 17.73 17.99 -15.61
N ILE A 197 18.92 18.32 -15.14
CA ILE A 197 19.11 19.11 -13.92
C ILE A 197 19.80 20.41 -14.33
N ALA A 198 19.04 21.51 -14.32
CA ALA A 198 19.60 22.84 -14.48
C ALA A 198 19.97 23.37 -13.09
N ARG A 199 21.23 23.77 -12.90
CA ARG A 199 21.72 24.41 -11.66
C ARG A 199 22.07 25.86 -11.97
N ASP A 200 21.68 26.77 -11.11
CA ASP A 200 22.21 28.13 -11.13
C ASP A 200 23.45 28.25 -10.23
N ASP A 201 24.22 29.32 -10.42
CA ASP A 201 25.42 29.64 -9.62
C ASP A 201 25.07 30.02 -8.16
N MET A 202 23.78 30.13 -7.83
CA MET A 202 23.25 30.48 -6.51
C MET A 202 22.76 29.26 -5.71
N GLY A 203 23.03 28.04 -6.20
CA GLY A 203 22.71 26.80 -5.50
C GLY A 203 21.25 26.33 -5.63
N LYS A 204 20.43 26.95 -6.48
CA LYS A 204 19.10 26.44 -6.83
C LYS A 204 19.22 25.46 -8.00
N SER A 205 18.48 24.36 -7.90
CA SER A 205 18.40 23.37 -8.98
C SER A 205 16.96 23.12 -9.39
N GLY A 206 16.67 23.27 -10.69
CA GLY A 206 15.45 22.78 -11.32
C GLY A 206 15.64 21.35 -11.84
N ARG A 207 14.56 20.57 -11.87
CA ARG A 207 14.53 19.24 -12.49
C ARG A 207 13.40 19.19 -13.49
N ALA A 208 13.68 18.66 -14.67
CA ALA A 208 12.69 18.40 -15.70
C ALA A 208 12.96 17.03 -16.33
N ILE A 209 11.93 16.39 -16.90
CA ILE A 209 12.04 15.13 -17.65
C ILE A 209 12.01 15.44 -19.13
N ILE A 210 12.94 14.88 -19.90
CA ILE A 210 12.92 14.98 -21.37
C ILE A 210 11.70 14.23 -21.89
N THR A 211 10.84 14.94 -22.62
CA THR A 211 9.61 14.39 -23.20
C THR A 211 9.70 14.21 -24.70
N GLU A 212 10.58 14.95 -25.37
CA GLU A 212 10.75 14.89 -26.83
C GLU A 212 12.21 15.13 -27.22
N TYR A 213 12.70 14.34 -28.18
CA TYR A 213 13.99 14.53 -28.84
C TYR A 213 13.78 15.22 -30.19
N ILE A 214 14.45 16.34 -30.43
CA ILE A 214 14.40 17.06 -31.72
C ILE A 214 15.69 16.82 -32.50
N ASP A 215 16.84 17.15 -31.90
CA ASP A 215 18.16 16.93 -32.48
C ASP A 215 19.23 16.77 -31.37
N ALA A 216 20.51 16.70 -31.75
CA ALA A 216 21.60 16.50 -30.78
C ALA A 216 21.74 17.59 -29.70
N THR A 217 21.14 18.76 -29.92
CA THR A 217 21.19 19.95 -29.05
C THR A 217 19.82 20.44 -28.56
N HIS A 218 18.72 19.99 -29.16
CA HIS A 218 17.36 20.47 -28.84
C HIS A 218 16.41 19.35 -28.42
N GLY A 219 15.54 19.65 -27.47
CA GLY A 219 14.44 18.78 -27.06
C GLY A 219 13.37 19.52 -26.28
N LYS A 220 12.35 18.80 -25.81
CA LYS A 220 11.33 19.33 -24.88
C LYS A 220 11.35 18.62 -23.54
N CYS A 221 10.95 19.33 -22.49
CA CYS A 221 10.87 18.78 -21.14
C CYS A 221 9.65 19.28 -20.34
N ASN A 222 9.32 18.54 -19.27
CA ASN A 222 8.27 18.84 -18.30
C ASN A 222 8.81 18.85 -16.87
#